data_AF-A8P2P7-F1
#
_entry.id   AF-A8P2P7-F1
#
_cell.length_a   1.000
_cell.length_b   1.000
_cell.length_c   1.000
_cell.angle_alpha   90.00
_cell.angle_beta   90.00
_cell.angle_gamma   90.00
#
_symmetry.space_group_name_H-M   'P 1'
#
loop_
_entity.id
_entity.type
_entity.pdbx_description
1 polymer ?
#
loop_
_entity_poly.entity_id
_entity_poly.type
_entity_poly.pdbx_seq_one_letter_code
_entity_poly.pdbx_strand_id
1 'polypeptide(L)'
;MTFHWSNHPAPHSWLSGAGKNAERLRGLAGAKGEKVLDNNELLSRVFSHVGWRDLGVIGGVCVRFRIIAQDTARFRIRATLEPLATRLGFDVDWLLKAVGKRGGGVIGATALKVMTWGEKWDEGYTPVKRMTLAIPIGEMDKLVNELAKMDLKEWKQVDVYRATKNMVRRVIEFKAGKDEEATYLRIVESTGGVMRAVVASDTTEDMVVVSASRIYLVYPKLAHQFLALKGRWNRVRNDVARKGPTVQASNQAWGFDCGKLCPASWRKGDEGSGIGVFYWNGEKEREVFGRWWEKVEEPGDQLSIEESWSWSQLAYGWRGFRALAELDKDALLGGDVFKWRLSTSCDNPGCIRHPRLLFSRDVGVQATQD
;
A
#
# COMPACT_ATOMS: atom_id res chain seq x y z
N MET A 1 -10.27 -24.53 21.05
CA MET A 1 -10.36 -23.36 20.13
C MET A 1 -10.42 -23.94 18.73
N THR A 2 -11.60 -23.96 18.12
CA THR A 2 -11.84 -24.59 16.81
C THR A 2 -11.66 -23.51 15.74
N PHE A 3 -10.66 -23.66 14.87
CA PHE A 3 -10.45 -22.72 13.77
C PHE A 3 -11.40 -23.08 12.63
N HIS A 4 -12.37 -22.21 12.33
CA HIS A 4 -13.17 -22.30 11.11
C HIS A 4 -12.36 -21.72 9.95
N TRP A 5 -12.02 -22.58 8.98
CA TRP A 5 -11.33 -22.20 7.76
C TRP A 5 -12.34 -21.64 6.76
N SER A 6 -12.18 -20.37 6.35
CA SER A 6 -12.92 -19.83 5.20
C SER A 6 -12.33 -20.38 3.91
N ASN A 7 -13.18 -20.91 3.03
CA ASN A 7 -12.79 -21.43 1.72
C ASN A 7 -12.45 -20.27 0.76
N HIS A 8 -11.25 -19.70 0.86
CA HIS A 8 -10.71 -18.86 -0.20
C HIS A 8 -9.98 -19.74 -1.23
N PRO A 9 -10.16 -19.50 -2.54
CA PRO A 9 -9.43 -20.24 -3.56
C PRO A 9 -7.93 -19.95 -3.40
N ALA A 10 -7.16 -21.01 -3.14
CA ALA A 10 -5.71 -20.91 -3.03
C ALA A 10 -5.09 -20.59 -4.41
N PRO A 11 -3.95 -19.87 -4.46
CA PRO A 11 -3.34 -19.31 -5.69
C PRO A 11 -2.80 -20.33 -6.72
N HIS A 12 -3.16 -21.62 -6.61
CA HIS A 12 -2.51 -22.75 -7.27
C HIS A 12 -2.59 -22.77 -8.80
N SER A 13 -3.50 -22.02 -9.44
CA SER A 13 -3.61 -22.03 -10.91
C SER A 13 -2.48 -21.30 -11.64
N TRP A 14 -1.55 -20.65 -10.92
CA TRP A 14 -0.48 -19.82 -11.51
C TRP A 14 0.93 -20.40 -11.36
N LEU A 15 1.13 -21.47 -10.58
CA LEU A 15 2.45 -22.07 -10.33
C LEU A 15 2.81 -23.19 -11.31
N SER A 16 2.50 -23.04 -12.61
CA SER A 16 2.67 -24.09 -13.64
C SER A 16 4.14 -24.46 -13.98
N GLY A 17 5.13 -23.97 -13.22
CA GLY A 17 6.56 -24.22 -13.47
C GLY A 17 7.20 -25.41 -12.74
N ALA A 18 6.52 -26.07 -11.78
CA ALA A 18 7.15 -27.08 -10.90
C ALA A 18 6.90 -28.55 -11.32
N GLY A 19 6.71 -28.81 -12.61
CA GLY A 19 6.12 -30.05 -13.14
C GLY A 19 6.89 -31.38 -12.95
N LYS A 20 8.17 -31.39 -12.55
CA LYS A 20 8.98 -32.63 -12.59
C LYS A 20 9.13 -33.38 -11.25
N ASN A 21 8.96 -32.71 -10.11
CA ASN A 21 9.06 -33.37 -8.79
C ASN A 21 7.73 -33.94 -8.28
N ALA A 22 6.60 -33.42 -8.76
CA ALA A 22 5.27 -33.83 -8.32
C ALA A 22 4.86 -35.23 -8.82
N GLU A 23 5.33 -35.66 -9.99
CA GLU A 23 5.01 -36.99 -10.54
C GLU A 23 5.70 -38.13 -9.78
N ARG A 24 6.91 -37.89 -9.26
CA ARG A 24 7.68 -38.92 -8.53
C ARG A 24 7.08 -39.26 -7.16
N LEU A 25 6.36 -38.32 -6.54
CA LEU A 25 5.69 -38.52 -5.26
C LEU A 25 4.29 -39.12 -5.40
N ARG A 26 3.63 -39.01 -6.56
CA ARG A 26 2.31 -39.61 -6.82
C ARG A 26 2.35 -41.14 -6.88
N GLY A 27 3.49 -41.74 -7.20
CA GLY A 27 3.66 -43.20 -7.26
C GLY A 27 3.67 -43.92 -5.91
N LEU A 28 3.72 -43.19 -4.79
CA LEU A 28 3.86 -43.78 -3.44
C LEU A 28 2.59 -43.67 -2.56
N ALA A 29 1.55 -42.97 -3.01
CA ALA A 29 0.31 -42.78 -2.24
C ALA A 29 -0.76 -43.80 -2.64
N GLY A 30 -0.72 -44.98 -2.03
CA GLY A 30 -1.81 -45.94 -2.08
C GLY A 30 -3.00 -45.51 -1.20
N ALA A 31 -4.21 -45.66 -1.74
CA ALA A 31 -5.53 -45.72 -1.09
C ALA A 31 -5.88 -44.62 -0.04
N LYS A 32 -6.83 -43.75 -0.42
CA LYS A 32 -7.32 -42.51 0.26
C LYS A 32 -6.41 -41.28 0.14
N GLY A 33 -6.18 -40.86 -1.10
CA GLY A 33 -6.33 -39.48 -1.58
C GLY A 33 -5.68 -38.30 -0.83
N GLU A 34 -4.80 -38.52 0.15
CA GLU A 34 -4.08 -37.45 0.82
C GLU A 34 -2.99 -36.94 -0.13
N LYS A 35 -3.25 -35.76 -0.72
CA LYS A 35 -2.25 -35.05 -1.50
C LYS A 35 -1.15 -34.59 -0.54
N VAL A 36 0.00 -35.27 -0.58
CA VAL A 36 1.23 -34.78 0.07
C VAL A 36 1.59 -33.45 -0.57
N LEU A 37 1.44 -32.37 0.19
CA LEU A 37 1.82 -31.03 -0.25
C LEU A 37 3.34 -30.93 -0.20
N ASP A 38 3.95 -30.36 -1.22
CA ASP A 38 5.36 -29.97 -1.10
C ASP A 38 5.49 -28.79 -0.11
N ASN A 39 6.70 -28.58 0.41
CA ASN A 39 6.95 -27.53 1.41
C ASN A 39 6.61 -26.12 0.90
N ASN A 40 6.76 -25.83 -0.41
CA ASN A 40 6.37 -24.54 -0.98
C ASN A 40 4.86 -24.39 -1.06
N GLU A 41 4.13 -25.46 -1.40
CA GLU A 41 2.67 -25.46 -1.42
C GLU A 41 2.12 -25.22 -0.01
N LEU A 42 2.69 -25.86 1.01
CA LEU A 42 2.31 -25.64 2.41
C LEU A 42 2.59 -24.20 2.85
N LEU A 43 3.79 -23.69 2.60
CA LEU A 43 4.16 -22.30 2.94
C LEU A 43 3.27 -21.28 2.23
N SER A 44 2.98 -21.49 0.94
CA SER A 44 2.09 -20.60 0.17
C SER A 44 0.68 -20.56 0.77
N ARG A 45 0.17 -21.71 1.26
CA ARG A 45 -1.11 -21.75 1.97
C ARG A 45 -1.04 -20.97 3.29
N VAL A 46 0.00 -21.19 4.11
CA VAL A 46 0.19 -20.42 5.34
C VAL A 46 0.21 -18.91 5.05
N PHE A 47 0.98 -18.48 4.05
CA PHE A 47 1.13 -17.05 3.72
C PHE A 47 -0.17 -16.45 3.17
N SER A 48 -1.02 -17.24 2.51
CA SER A 48 -2.33 -16.77 2.07
C SER A 48 -3.26 -16.37 3.22
N HIS A 49 -3.00 -16.85 4.45
CA HIS A 49 -3.80 -16.58 5.65
C HIS A 49 -3.18 -15.57 6.62
N VAL A 50 -1.92 -15.15 6.44
CA VAL A 50 -1.30 -14.18 7.36
C VAL A 50 -1.65 -12.74 6.97
N GLY A 51 -1.73 -11.85 7.94
CA GLY A 51 -1.93 -10.43 7.67
C GLY A 51 -0.73 -9.81 6.94
N TRP A 52 -0.91 -8.63 6.36
CA TRP A 52 0.19 -7.95 5.67
C TRP A 52 1.38 -7.66 6.58
N ARG A 53 1.13 -7.40 7.87
CA ARG A 53 2.18 -7.23 8.88
C ARG A 53 3.11 -8.44 8.92
N ASP A 54 2.51 -9.61 9.07
CA ASP A 54 3.23 -10.87 9.26
C ASP A 54 3.81 -11.35 7.93
N LEU A 55 3.15 -11.09 6.80
CA LEU A 55 3.70 -11.29 5.47
C LEU A 55 5.01 -10.51 5.30
N GLY A 56 5.02 -9.27 5.79
CA GLY A 56 6.19 -8.39 5.92
C GLY A 56 7.32 -8.99 6.77
N VAL A 57 6.99 -9.49 7.95
CA VAL A 57 8.00 -10.08 8.85
C VAL A 57 8.57 -11.37 8.27
N ILE A 58 7.70 -12.27 7.81
CA ILE A 58 8.07 -13.63 7.43
C ILE A 58 8.98 -13.64 6.22
N GLY A 59 8.66 -12.91 5.15
CA GLY A 59 9.56 -12.98 4.01
C GLY A 59 10.90 -12.27 4.26
N GLY A 60 11.00 -11.44 5.32
CA GLY A 60 12.26 -10.82 5.73
C GLY A 60 13.29 -11.82 6.23
N VAL A 61 12.84 -13.04 6.59
CA VAL A 61 13.66 -14.10 7.19
C VAL A 61 14.69 -14.67 6.21
N CYS A 62 14.29 -14.96 4.96
CA CYS A 62 15.20 -15.52 3.95
C CYS A 62 14.66 -15.30 2.52
N VAL A 63 15.54 -15.46 1.51
CA VAL A 63 15.19 -15.27 0.09
C VAL A 63 13.99 -16.12 -0.34
N ARG A 64 13.93 -17.38 0.12
CA ARG A 64 12.81 -18.28 -0.21
C ARG A 64 11.48 -17.76 0.33
N PHE A 65 11.43 -17.32 1.59
CA PHE A 65 10.20 -16.76 2.16
C PHE A 65 9.84 -15.43 1.51
N ARG A 66 10.83 -14.62 1.12
CA ARG A 66 10.60 -13.39 0.36
C ARG A 66 9.86 -13.66 -0.95
N ILE A 67 10.31 -14.65 -1.74
CA ILE A 67 9.65 -15.02 -3.01
C ILE A 67 8.18 -15.41 -2.77
N ILE A 68 7.92 -16.26 -1.76
CA ILE A 68 6.55 -16.70 -1.44
C ILE A 68 5.69 -15.53 -0.94
N ALA A 69 6.25 -14.62 -0.14
CA ALA A 69 5.57 -13.41 0.32
C ALA A 69 5.20 -12.48 -0.84
N GLN A 70 6.09 -12.33 -1.82
CA GLN A 70 5.86 -11.53 -3.03
C GLN A 70 4.79 -12.12 -3.92
N ASP A 71 4.81 -13.43 -4.15
CA ASP A 71 3.78 -14.10 -4.94
C ASP A 71 2.42 -14.00 -4.26
N THR A 72 2.39 -14.14 -2.94
CA THR A 72 1.17 -13.93 -2.14
C THR A 72 0.67 -12.49 -2.27
N ALA A 73 1.55 -11.49 -2.15
CA ALA A 73 1.20 -10.08 -2.31
C ALA A 73 0.68 -9.77 -3.73
N ARG A 74 1.35 -10.28 -4.76
CA ARG A 74 0.93 -10.17 -6.16
C ARG A 74 -0.46 -10.74 -6.37
N PHE A 75 -0.73 -11.92 -5.80
CA PHE A 75 -2.06 -12.53 -5.84
C PHE A 75 -3.13 -11.63 -5.20
N ARG A 76 -2.89 -11.11 -3.98
CA ARG A 76 -3.84 -10.22 -3.29
C ARG A 76 -4.13 -8.95 -4.08
N ILE A 77 -3.09 -8.33 -4.64
CA ILE A 77 -3.21 -7.14 -5.49
C ILE A 77 -4.06 -7.46 -6.71
N ARG A 78 -3.72 -8.50 -7.47
CA ARG A 78 -4.48 -8.87 -8.68
C ARG A 78 -5.92 -9.25 -8.36
N ALA A 79 -6.15 -10.09 -7.35
CA ALA A 79 -7.49 -10.51 -6.98
C ALA A 79 -8.39 -9.33 -6.53
N THR A 80 -7.80 -8.26 -6.00
CA THR A 80 -8.51 -7.02 -5.66
C THR A 80 -8.76 -6.13 -6.87
N LEU A 81 -7.77 -5.97 -7.75
CA LEU A 81 -7.83 -5.02 -8.87
C LEU A 81 -8.55 -5.59 -10.10
N GLU A 82 -8.43 -6.89 -10.36
CA GLU A 82 -8.97 -7.56 -11.55
C GLU A 82 -10.46 -7.28 -11.75
N PRO A 83 -11.35 -7.47 -10.75
CA PRO A 83 -12.78 -7.27 -10.97
C PRO A 83 -13.14 -5.83 -11.35
N LEU A 84 -12.37 -4.85 -10.86
CA LEU A 84 -12.56 -3.44 -11.22
C LEU A 84 -12.00 -3.12 -12.59
N ALA A 85 -10.79 -3.61 -12.90
CA ALA A 85 -10.14 -3.42 -14.19
C ALA A 85 -11.00 -4.00 -15.32
N THR A 86 -11.47 -5.25 -15.18
CA THR A 86 -12.33 -5.91 -16.17
C THR A 86 -13.60 -5.10 -16.43
N ARG A 87 -14.27 -4.59 -15.38
CA ARG A 87 -15.48 -3.75 -15.53
C ARG A 87 -15.21 -2.40 -16.19
N LEU A 88 -13.99 -1.90 -16.06
CA LEU A 88 -13.51 -0.68 -16.73
C LEU A 88 -13.02 -0.96 -18.15
N GLY A 89 -12.99 -2.20 -18.62
CA GLY A 89 -12.64 -2.56 -19.99
C GLY A 89 -11.14 -2.74 -20.25
N PHE A 90 -10.33 -2.99 -19.22
CA PHE A 90 -8.90 -3.28 -19.37
C PHE A 90 -8.43 -4.37 -18.40
N ASP A 91 -7.28 -4.98 -18.67
CA ASP A 91 -6.67 -5.97 -17.79
C ASP A 91 -5.81 -5.34 -16.69
N VAL A 92 -5.58 -6.08 -15.59
CA VAL A 92 -4.79 -5.59 -14.45
C VAL A 92 -3.32 -5.34 -14.80
N ASP A 93 -2.77 -6.05 -15.77
CA ASP A 93 -1.36 -5.93 -16.14
C ASP A 93 -1.11 -4.66 -16.94
N TRP A 94 -2.02 -4.34 -17.86
CA TRP A 94 -2.07 -3.04 -18.51
C TRP A 94 -2.18 -1.93 -17.47
N LEU A 95 -3.09 -2.04 -16.50
CA LEU A 95 -3.26 -1.02 -15.46
C LEU A 95 -1.96 -0.78 -14.70
N LEU A 96 -1.36 -1.84 -14.15
CA LEU A 96 -0.13 -1.74 -13.36
C LEU A 96 1.04 -1.20 -14.20
N LYS A 97 1.15 -1.61 -15.46
CA LYS A 97 2.15 -1.09 -16.41
C LYS A 97 1.92 0.38 -16.74
N ALA A 98 0.68 0.78 -17.02
CA ALA A 98 0.30 2.14 -17.39
C ALA A 98 0.55 3.12 -16.24
N VAL A 99 0.24 2.69 -15.01
CA VAL A 99 0.50 3.44 -13.78
C VAL A 99 2.00 3.48 -13.47
N GLY A 100 2.70 2.35 -13.58
CA GLY A 100 4.14 2.25 -13.35
C GLY A 100 4.96 3.15 -14.27
N LYS A 101 4.68 3.12 -15.59
CA LYS A 101 5.33 3.97 -16.60
C LYS A 101 5.24 5.46 -16.28
N ARG A 102 4.24 5.87 -15.50
CA ARG A 102 3.95 7.26 -15.15
C ARG A 102 4.44 7.64 -13.76
N GLY A 103 5.10 6.74 -13.03
CA GLY A 103 5.40 6.97 -11.61
C GLY A 103 4.12 7.15 -10.79
N GLY A 104 3.05 6.43 -11.14
CA GLY A 104 1.74 6.48 -10.53
C GLY A 104 1.52 5.43 -9.41
N GLY A 105 0.32 5.43 -8.83
CA GLY A 105 -0.14 4.32 -7.99
C GLY A 105 -1.66 4.27 -7.81
N VAL A 106 -2.19 3.11 -7.44
CA VAL A 106 -3.56 2.95 -6.95
C VAL A 106 -3.60 3.43 -5.49
N ILE A 107 -4.58 4.26 -5.14
CA ILE A 107 -4.74 4.86 -3.80
C ILE A 107 -6.17 4.71 -3.26
N GLY A 108 -6.38 5.12 -2.01
CA GLY A 108 -7.69 5.17 -1.37
C GLY A 108 -8.31 3.80 -1.12
N ALA A 109 -9.65 3.71 -1.19
CA ALA A 109 -10.40 2.51 -0.81
C ALA A 109 -9.96 1.21 -1.53
N THR A 110 -9.52 1.28 -2.78
CA THR A 110 -9.01 0.10 -3.50
C THR A 110 -7.66 -0.36 -2.95
N ALA A 111 -6.75 0.57 -2.69
CA ALA A 111 -5.46 0.23 -2.06
C ALA A 111 -5.67 -0.28 -0.64
N LEU A 112 -6.62 0.30 0.10
CA LEU A 112 -7.00 -0.18 1.42
C LEU A 112 -7.62 -1.58 1.38
N LYS A 113 -8.46 -1.88 0.37
CA LYS A 113 -8.99 -3.24 0.15
C LYS A 113 -7.89 -4.27 -0.05
N VAL A 114 -6.84 -3.93 -0.81
CA VAL A 114 -5.64 -4.79 -0.93
C VAL A 114 -5.06 -5.07 0.45
N MET A 115 -4.93 -4.03 1.29
CA MET A 115 -4.37 -4.12 2.64
C MET A 115 -5.24 -4.87 3.65
N THR A 116 -6.55 -5.00 3.40
CA THR A 116 -7.46 -5.76 4.27
C THR A 116 -7.72 -7.17 3.77
N TRP A 117 -7.09 -7.60 2.68
CA TRP A 117 -7.32 -8.92 2.11
C TRP A 117 -7.03 -10.04 3.12
N GLY A 118 -8.02 -10.91 3.35
CA GLY A 118 -7.92 -12.03 4.28
C GLY A 118 -8.02 -11.62 5.76
N GLU A 119 -8.17 -10.34 6.06
CA GLU A 119 -8.43 -9.84 7.40
C GLU A 119 -9.94 -9.89 7.72
N LYS A 120 -10.29 -9.88 9.00
CA LYS A 120 -11.68 -9.83 9.47
C LYS A 120 -12.50 -8.62 8.97
N TRP A 121 -11.83 -7.65 8.35
CA TRP A 121 -12.40 -6.41 7.84
C TRP A 121 -12.59 -6.41 6.34
N ASP A 122 -12.13 -7.46 5.66
CA ASP A 122 -12.16 -7.55 4.21
C ASP A 122 -13.57 -7.35 3.63
N GLU A 123 -14.56 -7.95 4.29
CA GLU A 123 -15.98 -7.84 3.93
C GLU A 123 -16.50 -6.39 3.99
N GLY A 124 -15.99 -5.58 4.92
CA GLY A 124 -16.37 -4.17 5.07
C GLY A 124 -16.00 -3.29 3.89
N TYR A 125 -15.09 -3.77 3.02
CA TYR A 125 -14.65 -3.11 1.81
C TYR A 125 -15.20 -3.76 0.53
N THR A 126 -16.06 -4.78 0.63
CA THR A 126 -16.69 -5.43 -0.52
C THR A 126 -18.15 -5.00 -0.67
N PRO A 127 -18.62 -4.64 -1.89
CA PRO A 127 -17.85 -4.47 -3.12
C PRO A 127 -17.15 -3.10 -3.18
N VAL A 128 -15.90 -3.08 -3.63
CA VAL A 128 -15.28 -1.83 -4.07
C VAL A 128 -15.92 -1.43 -5.40
N LYS A 129 -16.46 -0.21 -5.48
CA LYS A 129 -17.06 0.33 -6.73
C LYS A 129 -16.22 1.42 -7.40
N ARG A 130 -15.15 1.87 -6.74
CA ARG A 130 -14.31 2.97 -7.24
C ARG A 130 -12.85 2.57 -7.16
N MET A 131 -12.16 2.62 -8.29
CA MET A 131 -10.70 2.62 -8.38
C MET A 131 -10.19 4.06 -8.41
N THR A 132 -9.20 4.39 -7.58
CA THR A 132 -8.57 5.72 -7.61
C THR A 132 -7.09 5.57 -7.97
N LEU A 133 -6.67 6.25 -9.03
CA LEU A 133 -5.29 6.36 -9.47
C LEU A 133 -4.75 7.72 -9.08
N ALA A 134 -3.55 7.77 -8.54
CA ALA A 134 -2.78 8.98 -8.38
C ALA A 134 -1.61 8.96 -9.37
N ILE A 135 -1.39 10.09 -10.04
CA ILE A 135 -0.32 10.25 -11.02
C ILE A 135 0.38 11.61 -10.85
N PRO A 136 1.63 11.74 -11.31
CA PRO A 136 2.36 12.99 -11.31
C PRO A 136 1.76 14.05 -12.24
N ILE A 137 2.17 15.30 -12.02
CA ILE A 137 1.82 16.42 -12.88
C ILE A 137 2.24 16.19 -14.34
N GLY A 138 1.32 16.41 -15.29
CA GLY A 138 1.60 16.30 -16.73
C GLY A 138 1.38 14.90 -17.31
N GLU A 139 1.06 13.91 -16.47
CA GLU A 139 0.82 12.53 -16.91
C GLU A 139 -0.66 12.22 -17.17
N MET A 140 -1.59 13.05 -16.69
CA MET A 140 -3.03 12.76 -16.79
C MET A 140 -3.53 12.75 -18.23
N ASP A 141 -3.19 13.73 -19.05
CA ASP A 141 -3.66 13.77 -20.45
C ASP A 141 -3.14 12.58 -21.25
N LYS A 142 -1.90 12.14 -20.97
CA LYS A 142 -1.33 10.93 -21.58
C LYS A 142 -2.12 9.68 -21.19
N LEU A 143 -2.54 9.57 -19.93
CA LEU A 143 -3.33 8.43 -19.46
C LEU A 143 -4.75 8.48 -20.03
N VAL A 144 -5.39 9.64 -20.05
CA VAL A 144 -6.72 9.85 -20.67
C VAL A 144 -6.70 9.47 -22.15
N ASN A 145 -5.67 9.86 -22.88
CA ASN A 145 -5.50 9.50 -24.30
C ASN A 145 -5.30 7.99 -24.51
N GLU A 146 -4.71 7.26 -23.55
CA GLU A 146 -4.62 5.80 -23.61
C GLU A 146 -5.98 5.15 -23.27
N LEU A 147 -6.68 5.63 -22.25
CA LEU A 147 -8.01 5.16 -21.87
C LEU A 147 -9.05 5.38 -22.98
N ALA A 148 -8.97 6.49 -23.71
CA ALA A 148 -9.85 6.76 -24.84
C ALA A 148 -9.73 5.73 -25.97
N LYS A 149 -8.55 5.10 -26.13
CA LYS A 149 -8.32 4.00 -27.08
C LYS A 149 -8.94 2.68 -26.61
N MET A 150 -9.33 2.60 -25.34
CA MET A 150 -10.02 1.48 -24.70
C MET A 150 -11.51 1.77 -24.48
N ASP A 151 -12.07 2.69 -25.27
CA ASP A 151 -13.46 3.14 -25.20
C ASP A 151 -13.91 3.82 -23.89
N LEU A 152 -12.98 4.12 -22.98
CA LEU A 152 -13.22 5.03 -21.84
C LEU A 152 -13.06 6.48 -22.29
N LYS A 153 -14.07 7.02 -22.97
CA LYS A 153 -14.02 8.36 -23.59
C LYS A 153 -14.67 9.45 -22.74
N GLU A 154 -15.71 9.09 -22.00
CA GLU A 154 -16.48 10.05 -21.20
C GLU A 154 -15.94 10.15 -19.78
N TRP A 155 -15.55 11.35 -19.40
CA TRP A 155 -15.16 11.69 -18.04
C TRP A 155 -15.69 13.06 -17.66
N LYS A 156 -15.84 13.27 -16.36
CA LYS A 156 -16.18 14.58 -15.79
C LYS A 156 -15.02 15.08 -14.92
N GLN A 157 -14.83 16.39 -14.92
CA GLN A 157 -13.96 17.03 -13.94
C GLN A 157 -14.66 17.04 -12.58
N VAL A 158 -13.91 16.69 -11.53
CA VAL A 158 -14.37 16.75 -10.15
C VAL A 158 -13.64 17.89 -9.45
N ASP A 159 -14.37 18.65 -8.63
CA ASP A 159 -13.78 19.76 -7.90
C ASP A 159 -12.67 19.28 -6.96
N VAL A 160 -11.52 19.95 -7.07
CA VAL A 160 -10.44 19.78 -6.11
C VAL A 160 -10.81 20.55 -4.85
N TYR A 161 -10.88 19.83 -3.74
CA TYR A 161 -11.19 20.43 -2.45
C TYR A 161 -10.18 21.53 -2.12
N ARG A 162 -10.68 22.70 -1.68
CA ARG A 162 -9.87 23.91 -1.46
C ARG A 162 -8.62 23.64 -0.60
N ALA A 163 -8.77 22.75 0.38
CA ALA A 163 -7.73 22.42 1.33
C ALA A 163 -6.57 21.59 0.74
N THR A 164 -6.80 20.90 -0.38
CA THR A 164 -5.83 20.00 -1.02
C THR A 164 -5.29 20.55 -2.34
N LYS A 165 -5.72 21.74 -2.78
CA LYS A 165 -5.30 22.37 -4.06
C LYS A 165 -3.78 22.54 -4.21
N ASN A 166 -3.06 22.62 -3.11
CA ASN A 166 -1.59 22.78 -3.09
C ASN A 166 -0.86 21.45 -3.37
N MET A 167 -1.59 20.32 -3.32
CA MET A 167 -1.06 18.96 -3.46
C MET A 167 -1.72 18.21 -4.62
N VAL A 168 -2.96 18.56 -4.95
CA VAL A 168 -3.76 17.99 -6.03
C VAL A 168 -4.06 19.09 -7.04
N ARG A 169 -3.65 18.89 -8.29
CA ARG A 169 -3.85 19.84 -9.39
C ARG A 169 -5.25 19.71 -9.99
N ARG A 170 -5.65 18.48 -10.31
CA ARG A 170 -6.95 18.18 -10.94
C ARG A 170 -7.41 16.77 -10.60
N VAL A 171 -8.72 16.57 -10.63
CA VAL A 171 -9.35 15.26 -10.47
C VAL A 171 -10.35 15.07 -11.61
N ILE A 172 -10.30 13.90 -12.25
CA ILE A 172 -11.29 13.48 -13.24
C ILE A 172 -11.88 12.12 -12.84
N GLU A 173 -13.09 11.85 -13.29
CA GLU A 173 -13.78 10.61 -13.00
C GLU A 173 -14.47 10.06 -14.25
N PHE A 174 -14.16 8.81 -14.58
CA PHE A 174 -14.85 8.00 -15.57
C PHE A 174 -15.89 7.13 -14.86
N LYS A 175 -16.97 6.84 -15.57
CA LYS A 175 -18.03 5.92 -15.13
C LYS A 175 -18.19 4.82 -16.17
N ALA A 176 -18.06 3.56 -15.75
CA ALA A 176 -18.40 2.39 -16.53
C ALA A 176 -19.63 1.70 -15.94
N GLY A 177 -20.53 1.19 -16.79
CA GLY A 177 -21.78 0.56 -16.36
C GLY A 177 -22.93 1.53 -16.06
N LYS A 178 -24.13 0.97 -15.86
CA LYS A 178 -25.37 1.71 -15.58
C LYS A 178 -25.68 1.69 -14.07
N ASP A 179 -26.24 2.80 -13.59
CA ASP A 179 -26.88 2.93 -12.27
C ASP A 179 -26.10 2.35 -11.08
N GLU A 180 -26.70 1.40 -10.35
CA GLU A 180 -26.17 0.85 -9.10
C GLU A 180 -24.96 -0.06 -9.28
N GLU A 181 -24.74 -0.59 -10.48
CA GLU A 181 -23.59 -1.43 -10.83
C GLU A 181 -22.40 -0.62 -11.37
N ALA A 182 -22.56 0.71 -11.43
CA ALA A 182 -21.53 1.58 -11.96
C ALA A 182 -20.20 1.43 -11.22
N THR A 183 -19.15 1.19 -11.99
CA THR A 183 -17.76 1.18 -11.54
C THR A 183 -17.10 2.48 -11.96
N TYR A 184 -16.40 3.12 -11.03
CA TYR A 184 -15.80 4.43 -11.23
C TYR A 184 -14.29 4.32 -11.29
N LEU A 185 -13.68 4.98 -12.27
CA LEU A 185 -12.24 5.22 -12.30
C LEU A 185 -12.00 6.70 -12.02
N ARG A 186 -11.43 7.00 -10.86
CA ARG A 186 -11.02 8.35 -10.49
C ARG A 186 -9.53 8.49 -10.72
N ILE A 187 -9.11 9.57 -11.37
CA ILE A 187 -7.70 9.88 -11.58
C ILE A 187 -7.40 11.22 -10.90
N VAL A 188 -6.40 11.22 -10.03
CA VAL A 188 -5.94 12.36 -9.25
C VAL A 188 -4.56 12.76 -9.77
N GLU A 189 -4.46 13.92 -10.41
CA GLU A 189 -3.17 14.48 -10.78
C GLU A 189 -2.62 15.27 -9.59
N SER A 190 -1.49 14.82 -9.07
CA SER A 190 -0.76 15.56 -8.03
C SER A 190 -0.06 16.78 -8.62
N THR A 191 0.28 17.77 -7.78
CA THR A 191 1.11 18.93 -8.18
C THR A 191 2.59 18.59 -8.32
N GLY A 192 2.99 17.34 -8.06
CA GLY A 192 4.37 16.88 -7.97
C GLY A 192 4.41 15.36 -8.13
N GLY A 193 5.01 14.67 -7.16
CA GLY A 193 4.96 13.21 -7.06
C GLY A 193 3.66 12.72 -6.43
N VAL A 194 3.34 11.44 -6.69
CA VAL A 194 2.11 10.76 -6.22
C VAL A 194 1.88 10.91 -4.74
N MET A 195 2.94 10.89 -3.94
CA MET A 195 2.83 10.97 -2.49
C MET A 195 2.16 12.26 -2.01
N ARG A 196 2.22 13.36 -2.76
CA ARG A 196 1.46 14.58 -2.44
C ARG A 196 -0.06 14.32 -2.46
N ALA A 197 -0.56 13.59 -3.46
CA ALA A 197 -1.98 13.23 -3.52
C ALA A 197 -2.38 12.28 -2.37
N VAL A 198 -1.46 11.42 -1.93
CA VAL A 198 -1.67 10.45 -0.85
C VAL A 198 -1.78 11.15 0.50
N VAL A 199 -0.81 12.02 0.82
CA VAL A 199 -0.78 12.74 2.09
C VAL A 199 -1.80 13.88 2.15
N ALA A 200 -2.40 14.24 1.01
CA ALA A 200 -3.54 15.13 0.95
C ALA A 200 -4.83 14.47 1.48
N SER A 201 -4.83 13.16 1.73
CA SER A 201 -5.95 12.46 2.35
C SER A 201 -6.27 13.00 3.74
N ASP A 202 -7.56 13.04 4.07
CA ASP A 202 -8.07 13.49 5.36
C ASP A 202 -7.90 12.44 6.48
N THR A 203 -7.53 11.20 6.15
CA THR A 203 -7.35 10.12 7.12
C THR A 203 -6.15 9.25 6.74
N THR A 204 -5.44 8.72 7.73
CA THR A 204 -4.29 7.82 7.49
C THR A 204 -4.69 6.46 6.93
N GLU A 205 -5.96 6.06 7.03
CA GLU A 205 -6.46 4.80 6.44
C GLU A 205 -6.31 4.78 4.92
N ASP A 206 -6.47 5.95 4.29
CA ASP A 206 -6.42 6.13 2.84
C ASP A 206 -4.98 6.41 2.36
N MET A 207 -4.00 6.48 3.27
CA MET A 207 -2.60 6.78 2.96
C MET A 207 -1.81 5.51 2.58
N VAL A 208 -2.38 4.76 1.64
CA VAL A 208 -1.80 3.56 1.05
C VAL A 208 -1.66 3.76 -0.44
N VAL A 209 -0.53 3.33 -1.01
CA VAL A 209 -0.29 3.33 -2.45
C VAL A 209 0.12 1.95 -2.91
N VAL A 210 -0.56 1.41 -3.92
CA VAL A 210 -0.10 0.22 -4.65
C VAL A 210 0.42 0.69 -6.00
N SER A 211 1.74 0.70 -6.15
CA SER A 211 2.42 0.99 -7.42
C SER A 211 2.67 -0.29 -8.20
N ALA A 212 3.30 -0.17 -9.38
CA ALA A 212 3.66 -1.31 -10.24
C ALA A 212 4.68 -2.28 -9.64
N SER A 213 5.40 -1.90 -8.59
CA SER A 213 6.43 -2.74 -7.97
C SER A 213 6.39 -2.79 -6.44
N ARG A 214 5.79 -1.77 -5.81
CA ARG A 214 5.78 -1.60 -4.35
C ARG A 214 4.41 -1.23 -3.80
N ILE A 215 4.22 -1.54 -2.53
CA ILE A 215 3.19 -0.95 -1.68
C ILE A 215 3.87 0.07 -0.77
N TYR A 216 3.32 1.28 -0.72
CA TYR A 216 3.73 2.32 0.22
C TYR A 216 2.62 2.47 1.26
N LEU A 217 2.98 2.37 2.53
CA LEU A 217 2.06 2.48 3.65
C LEU A 217 2.53 3.60 4.56
N VAL A 218 1.81 4.72 4.56
CA VAL A 218 2.09 5.81 5.48
C VAL A 218 1.47 5.46 6.84
N TYR A 219 2.23 5.61 7.92
CA TYR A 219 1.82 5.20 9.26
C TYR A 219 1.56 3.68 9.42
N PRO A 220 2.53 2.80 9.09
CA PRO A 220 2.33 1.35 9.10
C PRO A 220 1.87 0.79 10.44
N LYS A 221 2.36 1.33 11.58
CA LYS A 221 1.93 0.89 12.92
C LYS A 221 0.44 1.12 13.17
N LEU A 222 -0.14 2.19 12.61
CA LEU A 222 -1.58 2.47 12.74
C LEU A 222 -2.38 1.42 11.97
N ALA A 223 -2.00 1.14 10.72
CA ALA A 223 -2.64 0.10 9.93
C ALA A 223 -2.56 -1.28 10.63
N HIS A 224 -1.41 -1.64 11.22
CA HIS A 224 -1.24 -2.90 11.95
C HIS A 224 -2.08 -3.02 13.22
N GLN A 225 -2.32 -1.89 13.89
CA GLN A 225 -3.20 -1.84 15.07
C GLN A 225 -4.66 -1.61 14.68
N PHE A 226 -4.95 -1.56 13.38
CA PHE A 226 -6.27 -1.25 12.84
C PHE A 226 -6.82 0.09 13.37
N LEU A 227 -5.93 1.07 13.47
CA LEU A 227 -6.20 2.45 13.83
C LEU A 227 -6.00 3.33 12.62
N ALA A 228 -6.75 4.43 12.58
CA ALA A 228 -6.47 5.53 11.67
C ALA A 228 -6.55 6.84 12.43
N LEU A 229 -5.82 7.85 11.95
CA LEU A 229 -5.83 9.18 12.53
C LEU A 229 -6.43 10.15 11.51
N LYS A 230 -7.32 11.03 11.99
CA LYS A 230 -7.81 12.15 11.18
C LYS A 230 -6.67 13.14 10.95
N GLY A 231 -6.55 13.58 9.70
CA GLY A 231 -5.71 14.67 9.30
C GLY A 231 -6.29 16.03 9.66
N ARG A 232 -5.55 17.07 9.27
CA ARG A 232 -5.81 18.48 9.57
C ARG A 232 -7.25 18.94 9.30
N TRP A 233 -7.95 18.34 8.35
CA TRP A 233 -9.26 18.78 7.91
C TRP A 233 -10.42 18.16 8.70
N ASN A 234 -10.14 17.21 9.60
CA ASN A 234 -11.10 16.54 10.48
C ASN A 234 -12.36 16.00 9.78
N ARG A 235 -12.23 15.69 8.49
CA ARG A 235 -13.31 15.08 7.70
C ARG A 235 -13.10 13.57 7.70
N VAL A 236 -14.08 12.86 8.23
CA VAL A 236 -14.23 11.44 7.94
C VAL A 236 -15.16 11.37 6.75
N ARG A 237 -14.85 10.56 5.75
CA ARG A 237 -15.88 10.23 4.75
C ARG A 237 -17.04 9.63 5.53
N ASN A 238 -18.24 10.18 5.39
CA ASN A 238 -19.46 9.73 6.07
C ASN A 238 -19.94 8.35 5.56
N ASP A 239 -19.02 7.40 5.42
CA ASP A 239 -19.30 5.99 5.19
C ASP A 239 -19.59 5.34 6.56
N VAL A 240 -20.64 5.82 7.24
CA VAL A 240 -21.06 5.42 8.61
C VAL A 240 -21.32 3.90 8.73
N ALA A 241 -21.44 3.20 7.60
CA ALA A 241 -21.69 1.76 7.54
C ALA A 241 -20.43 0.88 7.34
N ARG A 242 -19.23 1.45 7.15
CA ARG A 242 -18.04 0.62 6.88
C ARG A 242 -17.41 0.06 8.16
N LYS A 243 -17.23 -1.26 8.20
CA LYS A 243 -16.38 -1.96 9.16
C LYS A 243 -14.90 -1.72 8.79
N GLY A 244 -14.38 -0.54 9.13
CA GLY A 244 -13.01 -0.09 8.84
C GLY A 244 -12.18 0.20 10.10
N PRO A 245 -10.90 0.63 9.95
CA PRO A 245 -10.04 1.02 11.05
C PRO A 245 -10.74 1.96 12.02
N THR A 246 -10.41 1.87 13.31
CA THR A 246 -10.93 2.82 14.28
C THR A 246 -10.32 4.19 14.02
N VAL A 247 -11.10 5.11 13.45
CA VAL A 247 -10.66 6.45 13.11
C VAL A 247 -10.69 7.36 14.34
N GLN A 248 -9.52 7.73 14.84
CA GLN A 248 -9.33 8.58 15.99
C GLN A 248 -9.15 10.04 15.58
N ALA A 249 -9.73 10.96 16.35
CA ALA A 249 -9.56 12.40 16.12
C ALA A 249 -8.20 12.94 16.61
N SER A 250 -7.58 12.26 17.58
CA SER A 250 -6.27 12.58 18.12
C SER A 250 -5.49 11.30 18.43
N ASN A 251 -4.17 11.44 18.64
CA ASN A 251 -3.31 10.33 19.05
C ASN A 251 -3.14 10.23 20.58
N GLN A 252 -3.99 10.88 21.37
CA GLN A 252 -3.91 10.88 22.83
C GLN A 252 -4.06 9.48 23.45
N ALA A 253 -4.90 8.65 22.85
CA ALA A 253 -5.22 7.30 23.34
C ALA A 253 -4.23 6.22 22.86
N TRP A 254 -3.15 6.59 22.16
CA TRP A 254 -2.18 5.61 21.69
C TRP A 254 -1.42 5.01 22.87
N GLY A 255 -1.54 3.69 23.06
CA GLY A 255 -0.80 2.93 24.08
C GLY A 255 0.67 2.69 23.74
N PHE A 256 1.25 3.47 22.83
CA PHE A 256 2.62 3.31 22.34
C PHE A 256 3.24 4.68 22.01
N ASP A 257 4.56 4.81 22.13
CA ASP A 257 5.26 6.02 21.65
C ASP A 257 5.13 6.13 20.13
N CYS A 258 4.72 7.32 19.68
CA CYS A 258 4.57 7.65 18.29
C CYS A 258 5.91 7.72 17.52
N GLY A 259 7.05 8.04 18.15
CA GLY A 259 8.36 8.03 17.49
C GLY A 259 8.39 8.74 16.12
N LYS A 260 8.82 8.02 15.07
CA LYS A 260 8.83 8.51 13.67
C LYS A 260 7.41 8.68 13.08
N LEU A 261 6.41 8.09 13.70
CA LEU A 261 4.98 8.19 13.37
C LEU A 261 4.27 9.32 14.11
N CYS A 262 5.01 10.22 14.77
CA CYS A 262 4.42 11.42 15.37
C CYS A 262 3.69 12.27 14.30
N PRO A 263 2.38 12.56 14.44
CA PRO A 263 1.63 13.32 13.43
C PRO A 263 2.11 14.76 13.26
N ALA A 264 2.75 15.34 14.29
CA ALA A 264 3.32 16.70 14.27
C ALA A 264 4.66 16.80 13.53
N SER A 265 5.39 15.69 13.38
CA SER A 265 6.70 15.68 12.75
C SER A 265 6.61 16.00 11.27
N TRP A 266 7.47 16.91 10.81
CA TRP A 266 7.71 17.14 9.39
C TRP A 266 8.40 15.94 8.75
N ARG A 267 7.87 15.50 7.60
CA ARG A 267 8.38 14.39 6.79
C ARG A 267 8.78 14.89 5.43
N LYS A 268 9.84 14.32 4.86
CA LYS A 268 10.41 14.74 3.57
C LYS A 268 10.15 13.69 2.49
N GLY A 269 8.91 13.18 2.39
CA GLY A 269 8.51 12.26 1.31
C GLY A 269 9.48 11.09 1.06
N ASP A 270 10.19 10.65 2.10
CA ASP A 270 11.31 9.71 2.05
C ASP A 270 10.98 8.46 2.85
N GLU A 271 11.57 7.33 2.44
CA GLU A 271 11.29 6.05 3.07
C GLU A 271 11.87 5.99 4.49
N GLY A 272 11.13 5.38 5.43
CA GLY A 272 11.53 5.35 6.84
C GLY A 272 11.22 6.63 7.62
N SER A 273 10.66 7.68 7.00
CA SER A 273 10.11 8.86 7.69
C SER A 273 8.71 8.61 8.30
N GLY A 274 8.40 7.36 8.62
CA GLY A 274 7.07 6.88 8.95
C GLY A 274 6.26 6.36 7.75
N ILE A 275 6.96 6.07 6.66
CA ILE A 275 6.44 5.36 5.48
C ILE A 275 7.11 3.99 5.44
N GLY A 276 6.31 2.93 5.42
CA GLY A 276 6.74 1.56 5.13
C GLY A 276 6.63 1.27 3.63
N VAL A 277 7.55 0.47 3.11
CA VAL A 277 7.61 0.07 1.70
C VAL A 277 7.81 -1.44 1.58
N PHE A 278 6.87 -2.06 0.88
CA PHE A 278 6.89 -3.50 0.60
C PHE A 278 7.08 -3.72 -0.91
N TYR A 279 8.15 -4.40 -1.32
CA TYR A 279 8.37 -4.79 -2.71
C TYR A 279 7.58 -6.07 -3.02
N TRP A 280 6.50 -5.94 -3.78
CA TRP A 280 5.68 -7.09 -4.18
C TRP A 280 6.08 -7.66 -5.54
N ASN A 281 6.74 -6.87 -6.39
CA ASN A 281 7.24 -7.33 -7.67
C ASN A 281 8.71 -7.79 -7.54
N GLY A 282 8.90 -9.08 -7.28
CA GLY A 282 10.22 -9.67 -7.11
C GLY A 282 11.12 -9.61 -8.35
N GLU A 283 10.56 -9.54 -9.57
CA GLU A 283 11.38 -9.37 -10.79
C GLU A 283 11.98 -7.98 -10.84
N LYS A 284 11.15 -6.95 -10.60
CA LYS A 284 11.62 -5.57 -10.56
C LYS A 284 12.57 -5.34 -9.39
N GLU A 285 12.30 -5.97 -8.25
CA GLU A 285 13.24 -6.00 -7.13
C GLU A 285 14.59 -6.54 -7.63
N ARG A 286 14.66 -7.77 -8.15
CA ARG A 286 15.92 -8.33 -8.67
C ARG A 286 16.61 -7.46 -9.73
N GLU A 287 15.87 -6.80 -10.61
CA GLU A 287 16.42 -5.85 -11.59
C GLU A 287 17.14 -4.67 -10.90
N VAL A 288 16.49 -4.08 -9.89
CA VAL A 288 17.03 -2.94 -9.12
C VAL A 288 18.22 -3.35 -8.26
N PHE A 289 18.14 -4.51 -7.63
CA PHE A 289 19.17 -5.00 -6.70
C PHE A 289 20.32 -5.73 -7.39
N GLY A 290 20.11 -6.24 -8.61
CA GLY A 290 21.12 -6.94 -9.41
C GLY A 290 21.88 -8.00 -8.61
N ARG A 291 23.21 -7.97 -8.69
CA ARG A 291 24.13 -8.90 -8.01
C ARG A 291 24.14 -8.79 -6.47
N TRP A 292 23.52 -7.77 -5.88
CA TRP A 292 23.40 -7.65 -4.42
C TRP A 292 22.36 -8.62 -3.85
N TRP A 293 21.43 -9.06 -4.68
CA TRP A 293 20.38 -10.02 -4.31
C TRP A 293 20.94 -11.36 -3.81
N GLU A 294 22.03 -11.82 -4.43
CA GLU A 294 22.66 -13.12 -4.14
C GLU A 294 23.53 -13.08 -2.87
N LYS A 295 23.84 -11.91 -2.32
CA LYS A 295 24.73 -11.75 -1.15
C LYS A 295 24.00 -11.71 0.20
N VAL A 296 22.67 -11.84 0.23
CA VAL A 296 21.84 -11.71 1.46
C VAL A 296 21.73 -13.05 2.23
N GLU A 297 22.82 -13.83 2.33
CA GLU A 297 22.76 -15.22 2.81
C GLU A 297 22.91 -15.44 4.32
N GLU A 298 23.14 -14.42 5.15
CA GLU A 298 23.22 -14.65 6.61
C GLU A 298 22.38 -13.65 7.43
N PRO A 299 21.30 -14.10 8.10
CA PRO A 299 20.52 -13.26 8.99
C PRO A 299 21.31 -12.97 10.27
N GLY A 300 21.89 -11.78 10.37
CA GLY A 300 22.40 -11.22 11.62
C GLY A 300 21.27 -10.61 12.45
N ASP A 301 21.14 -11.08 13.69
CA ASP A 301 20.35 -10.57 14.84
C ASP A 301 18.82 -10.34 14.71
N GLN A 302 18.12 -10.57 15.82
CA GLN A 302 16.66 -10.48 15.95
C GLN A 302 16.14 -9.05 15.72
N LEU A 303 15.09 -8.92 14.92
CA LEU A 303 14.57 -7.64 14.43
C LEU A 303 13.38 -7.09 15.24
N SER A 304 13.28 -5.76 15.32
CA SER A 304 12.14 -5.07 15.93
C SER A 304 10.97 -4.90 14.94
N ILE A 305 9.73 -5.01 15.43
CA ILE A 305 8.49 -4.93 14.62
C ILE A 305 8.32 -3.60 13.88
N GLU A 306 8.96 -2.51 14.32
CA GLU A 306 8.86 -1.20 13.67
C GLU A 306 9.68 -1.09 12.37
N GLU A 307 10.63 -2.01 12.17
CA GLU A 307 11.53 -2.07 11.02
C GLU A 307 11.04 -3.07 9.94
N SER A 308 9.98 -3.83 10.23
CA SER A 308 9.50 -4.96 9.40
C SER A 308 8.86 -4.57 8.06
N TRP A 309 8.51 -3.30 7.87
CA TRP A 309 7.93 -2.78 6.62
C TRP A 309 8.91 -2.02 5.76
N SER A 310 10.17 -1.91 6.15
CA SER A 310 11.24 -1.38 5.31
C SER A 310 12.24 -2.49 5.08
N TRP A 311 11.82 -3.47 4.29
CA TRP A 311 12.60 -4.68 3.96
C TRP A 311 14.00 -4.38 3.45
N SER A 312 14.13 -3.27 2.73
CA SER A 312 15.38 -2.71 2.23
C SER A 312 16.26 -2.11 3.34
N GLN A 313 15.71 -1.61 4.46
CA GLN A 313 16.50 -1.24 5.64
C GLN A 313 17.03 -2.48 6.37
N LEU A 314 16.23 -3.55 6.41
CA LEU A 314 16.59 -4.81 7.07
C LEU A 314 17.72 -5.55 6.35
N ALA A 315 17.66 -5.64 5.02
CA ALA A 315 18.61 -6.45 4.25
C ALA A 315 19.93 -5.74 3.89
N TYR A 316 19.96 -4.40 3.88
CA TYR A 316 21.10 -3.65 3.31
C TYR A 316 21.66 -2.56 4.24
N GLY A 317 21.08 -2.37 5.43
CA GLY A 317 21.43 -1.28 6.33
C GLY A 317 21.12 0.12 5.76
N TRP A 318 21.20 1.15 6.60
CA TRP A 318 20.81 2.53 6.24
C TRP A 318 21.63 3.13 5.08
N ARG A 319 22.89 2.68 4.89
CA ARG A 319 23.77 3.16 3.82
C ARG A 319 23.51 2.52 2.47
N GLY A 320 23.16 1.24 2.41
CA GLY A 320 22.68 0.62 1.17
C GLY A 320 21.36 1.24 0.71
N PHE A 321 20.50 1.58 1.67
CA PHE A 321 19.14 2.04 1.46
C PHE A 321 18.96 3.36 0.71
N ARG A 322 19.77 4.39 1.00
CA ARG A 322 19.67 5.67 0.27
C ARG A 322 20.05 5.51 -1.19
N ALA A 323 21.02 4.63 -1.47
CA ALA A 323 21.36 4.26 -2.83
C ALA A 323 20.20 3.51 -3.53
N LEU A 324 19.37 2.74 -2.82
CA LEU A 324 18.24 2.00 -3.42
C LEU A 324 17.11 2.89 -3.94
N ALA A 325 16.77 3.95 -3.21
CA ALA A 325 15.78 4.93 -3.66
C ALA A 325 16.31 5.78 -4.83
N GLU A 326 17.63 6.03 -4.87
CA GLU A 326 18.29 6.73 -5.98
C GLU A 326 18.46 5.84 -7.23
N LEU A 327 18.55 4.52 -7.06
CA LEU A 327 18.71 3.56 -8.16
C LEU A 327 17.40 3.20 -8.85
N ASP A 328 16.26 3.30 -8.17
CA ASP A 328 14.97 2.98 -8.77
C ASP A 328 14.21 4.24 -9.21
N LYS A 329 14.21 4.49 -10.52
CA LYS A 329 13.43 5.57 -11.15
C LYS A 329 11.92 5.42 -10.95
N ASP A 330 11.45 4.21 -10.64
CA ASP A 330 10.04 3.91 -10.37
C ASP A 330 9.70 4.08 -8.87
N ALA A 331 10.67 4.48 -8.03
CA ALA A 331 10.40 4.85 -6.65
C ALA A 331 9.55 6.13 -6.61
N LEU A 332 8.40 6.05 -5.93
CA LEU A 332 7.52 7.20 -5.70
C LEU A 332 8.11 8.17 -4.66
N LEU A 333 9.15 7.73 -3.95
CA LEU A 333 9.91 8.46 -2.94
C LEU A 333 11.27 8.82 -3.55
N GLY A 334 11.70 10.08 -3.45
CA GLY A 334 13.05 10.52 -3.85
C GLY A 334 13.10 11.62 -4.92
N GLY A 335 12.14 11.67 -5.84
CA GLY A 335 12.11 12.70 -6.91
C GLY A 335 11.47 14.04 -6.52
N ASP A 336 10.68 14.07 -5.44
CA ASP A 336 9.87 15.23 -5.08
C ASP A 336 10.28 15.80 -3.72
N VAL A 337 10.77 17.05 -3.73
CA VAL A 337 11.12 17.78 -2.51
C VAL A 337 9.85 18.41 -1.94
N PHE A 338 9.06 17.64 -1.20
CA PHE A 338 7.92 18.17 -0.46
C PHE A 338 7.99 17.79 1.02
N LYS A 339 7.59 18.73 1.88
CA LYS A 339 7.45 18.52 3.31
C LYS A 339 5.99 18.44 3.68
N TRP A 340 5.65 17.48 4.52
CA TRP A 340 4.29 17.33 5.02
C TRP A 340 4.28 16.87 6.47
N ARG A 341 3.17 17.13 7.16
CA ARG A 341 2.83 16.61 8.48
C ARG A 341 1.33 16.46 8.55
N LEU A 342 0.85 15.47 9.30
CA LEU A 342 -0.58 15.17 9.39
C LEU A 342 -1.31 16.17 10.29
N SER A 343 -0.66 16.60 11.38
CA SER A 343 -1.18 17.55 12.36
C SER A 343 -0.12 18.62 12.68
N THR A 344 -0.54 19.74 13.26
CA THR A 344 0.36 20.74 13.82
C THR A 344 0.85 20.40 15.23
N SER A 345 0.15 19.50 15.93
CA SER A 345 0.43 19.09 17.31
C SER A 345 0.41 17.56 17.47
N CYS A 346 0.96 17.10 18.58
CA CYS A 346 0.96 15.70 19.01
C CYS A 346 0.33 15.63 20.41
N ASP A 347 -0.75 14.87 20.54
CA ASP A 347 -1.48 14.74 21.80
C ASP A 347 -1.11 13.49 22.59
N ASN A 348 -0.24 12.63 22.03
CA ASN A 348 0.24 11.40 22.67
C ASN A 348 1.12 11.75 23.89
N PRO A 349 0.73 11.34 25.11
CA PRO A 349 1.47 11.66 26.33
C PRO A 349 2.87 11.03 26.38
N GLY A 350 3.10 9.94 25.65
CA GLY A 350 4.40 9.29 25.51
C GLY A 350 5.28 9.87 24.41
N CYS A 351 4.89 10.96 23.73
CA CYS A 351 5.68 11.53 22.64
C CYS A 351 6.96 12.21 23.15
N ILE A 352 8.10 11.60 22.86
CA ILE A 352 9.43 12.13 23.25
C ILE A 352 9.82 13.35 22.39
N ARG A 353 9.34 13.44 21.14
CA ARG A 353 9.76 14.47 20.17
C ARG A 353 9.03 15.80 20.31
N HIS A 354 7.81 15.75 20.82
CA HIS A 354 6.94 16.92 21.00
C HIS A 354 6.30 16.77 22.38
N PRO A 355 7.09 16.89 23.46
CA PRO A 355 6.51 16.93 24.79
C PRO A 355 5.45 18.02 24.77
N ARG A 356 4.23 17.73 25.26
CA ARG A 356 3.16 18.73 25.35
C ARG A 356 3.77 19.97 26.00
N LEU A 357 3.99 21.01 25.20
CA LEU A 357 4.22 22.33 25.75
C LEU A 357 2.92 22.63 26.48
N LEU A 358 2.93 22.48 27.80
CA LEU A 358 1.82 22.82 28.69
C LEU A 358 1.57 24.34 28.72
N PHE A 359 1.93 25.07 27.65
CA PHE A 359 1.87 26.51 27.56
C PHE A 359 0.64 26.93 26.78
N SER A 360 -0.27 27.50 27.58
CA SER A 360 -1.31 28.50 27.33
C SER A 360 -1.78 28.74 25.89
N ARG A 361 -3.13 28.78 25.78
CA ARG A 361 -3.85 29.68 24.89
C ARG A 361 -3.07 30.99 24.70
N ASP A 362 -2.97 31.45 23.45
CA ASP A 362 -2.43 32.74 22.98
C ASP A 362 -1.10 32.64 22.20
N VAL A 363 -1.15 32.15 20.95
CA VAL A 363 -0.24 32.63 19.90
C VAL A 363 -0.98 32.69 18.57
N GLY A 364 -1.09 33.90 18.03
CA GLY A 364 -1.72 34.22 16.76
C GLY A 364 -1.07 33.53 15.56
N VAL A 365 -1.90 33.23 14.56
CA VAL A 365 -1.50 32.70 13.27
C VAL A 365 -0.71 33.78 12.51
N GLN A 366 0.61 33.72 12.53
CA GLN A 366 1.42 34.37 11.50
C GLN A 366 1.56 33.42 10.31
N ALA A 367 1.00 33.85 9.17
CA ALA A 367 1.26 33.26 7.88
C ALA A 367 2.62 33.78 7.40
N THR A 368 3.63 32.92 7.32
CA THR A 368 4.82 33.20 6.52
C THR A 368 4.45 33.00 5.06
N GLN A 369 4.41 34.11 4.31
CA GLN A 369 4.54 34.11 2.85
C GLN A 369 6.02 33.92 2.53
N ASP A 370 6.33 32.88 1.76
CA ASP A 370 7.48 32.84 0.84
C ASP A 370 6.91 32.69 -0.57
#